data_AF-A0A100W137-F1
#
_entry.id   AF-A0A100W137-F1
#
_cell.length_a   1.000
_cell.length_b   1.000
_cell.length_c   1.000
_cell.angle_alpha   90.00
_cell.angle_beta   90.00
_cell.angle_gamma   90.00
#
_symmetry.space_group_name_H-M   'P 1'
#
loop_
_entity.id
_entity.type
_entity.pdbx_description
1 polymer ?
#
loop_
_entity_poly.entity_id
_entity_poly.type
_entity_poly.pdbx_seq_one_letter_code
_entity_poly.pdbx_strand_id
1 'polypeptide(L)'
;MADLNDLFAQIPVAEIASKLGADEGEVNNAIKTLVPALVGGVQHNVQADNIDSSNLESAVTAQGASGLLDGGVKVDDVDQKEGDQMVAHIFGGNDSGQVASALAGTGAGGGDLIKKLLPILTPIVLAYIGKQFAQKNAPAEPAAQASGGGLGDILGSILGGANAGGGGGAANNPLGSILGSVLGGGGGQGNAIGEILGGLLGGKK
;
A
#
# COMPACT_ATOMS: atom_id res chain seq x y z
N MET A 1 -12.97 -11.19 -0.27
CA MET A 1 -11.78 -11.54 0.54
C MET A 1 -10.93 -10.27 0.57
N ALA A 2 -9.95 -10.13 1.46
CA ALA A 2 -9.12 -8.92 1.43
C ALA A 2 -8.17 -9.00 0.23
N ASP A 3 -8.48 -8.30 -0.86
CA ASP A 3 -7.75 -8.41 -2.12
C ASP A 3 -7.42 -7.03 -2.70
N LEU A 4 -6.30 -6.92 -3.42
CA LEU A 4 -5.91 -5.68 -4.11
C LEU A 4 -6.99 -5.19 -5.09
N ASN A 5 -7.73 -6.10 -5.74
CA ASN A 5 -8.84 -5.74 -6.62
C ASN A 5 -9.99 -5.04 -5.89
N ASP A 6 -10.33 -5.48 -4.69
CA ASP A 6 -11.37 -4.85 -3.88
C ASP A 6 -10.92 -3.45 -3.41
N LEU A 7 -9.63 -3.28 -3.11
CA LEU A 7 -9.05 -1.98 -2.82
C LEU A 7 -9.12 -1.05 -4.04
N PHE A 8 -8.75 -1.53 -5.24
CA PHE A 8 -8.87 -0.73 -6.47
C PHE A 8 -10.30 -0.28 -6.74
N ALA A 9 -11.29 -1.14 -6.46
CA ALA A 9 -12.71 -0.81 -6.65
C ALA A 9 -13.22 0.29 -5.68
N GLN A 10 -12.56 0.49 -4.53
CA GLN A 10 -12.90 1.54 -3.58
C GLN A 10 -12.26 2.89 -3.92
N ILE A 11 -11.27 2.93 -4.82
CA ILE A 11 -10.57 4.16 -5.18
C ILE A 11 -11.36 4.88 -6.30
N PRO A 12 -11.83 6.12 -6.09
CA PRO A 12 -12.63 6.86 -7.06
C PRO A 12 -11.72 7.50 -8.11
N VAL A 13 -11.24 6.71 -9.08
CA VAL A 13 -10.26 7.13 -10.10
C VAL A 13 -10.70 8.39 -10.85
N ALA A 14 -11.98 8.45 -11.28
CA ALA A 14 -12.53 9.58 -12.03
C ALA A 14 -12.53 10.89 -11.23
N GLU A 15 -12.88 10.83 -9.94
CA GLU A 15 -12.87 11.99 -9.04
C GLU A 15 -11.45 12.47 -8.78
N ILE A 16 -10.51 11.53 -8.56
CA ILE A 16 -9.10 11.85 -8.36
C ILE A 16 -8.54 12.51 -9.63
N ALA A 17 -8.81 11.94 -10.81
CA ALA A 17 -8.38 12.51 -12.08
C ALA A 17 -8.92 13.92 -12.30
N SER A 18 -10.22 14.12 -12.03
CA SER A 18 -10.87 15.42 -12.13
C SER A 18 -10.26 16.45 -11.17
N LYS A 19 -9.98 16.05 -9.92
CA LYS A 19 -9.35 16.93 -8.91
C LYS A 19 -7.90 17.27 -9.26
N LEU A 20 -7.17 16.34 -9.86
CA LEU A 20 -5.76 16.53 -10.22
C LEU A 20 -5.57 17.19 -11.59
N GLY A 21 -6.64 17.29 -12.40
CA GLY A 21 -6.58 17.77 -13.77
C GLY A 21 -5.73 16.87 -14.67
N ALA A 22 -5.76 15.56 -14.43
CA ALA A 22 -4.96 14.54 -15.13
C ALA A 22 -5.86 13.56 -15.89
N ASP A 23 -5.28 12.84 -16.85
CA ASP A 23 -6.00 11.80 -17.60
C ASP A 23 -6.35 10.61 -16.70
N GLU A 24 -7.59 10.12 -16.78
CA GLU A 24 -8.05 8.98 -15.98
C GLU A 24 -7.21 7.71 -16.22
N GLY A 25 -6.76 7.49 -17.46
CA GLY A 25 -5.89 6.36 -17.80
C GLY A 25 -4.51 6.48 -17.15
N GLU A 26 -3.93 7.68 -17.14
CA GLU A 26 -2.67 7.97 -16.46
C GLU A 26 -2.78 7.79 -14.94
N VAL A 27 -3.86 8.32 -14.34
CA VAL A 27 -4.17 8.18 -12.91
C VAL A 27 -4.37 6.71 -12.54
N ASN A 28 -5.14 5.96 -13.34
CA ASN A 28 -5.36 4.53 -13.12
C ASN A 28 -4.05 3.72 -13.16
N ASN A 29 -3.16 4.02 -14.11
CA ASN A 29 -1.85 3.36 -14.19
C ASN A 29 -0.96 3.70 -12.99
N ALA A 30 -0.98 4.97 -12.55
CA ALA A 30 -0.27 5.38 -11.34
C ALA A 30 -0.82 4.65 -10.11
N ILE A 31 -2.14 4.57 -9.94
CA ILE A 31 -2.80 3.85 -8.84
C ILE A 31 -2.39 2.37 -8.80
N LYS A 32 -2.41 1.69 -9.95
CA LYS A 32 -2.01 0.28 -10.06
C LYS A 32 -0.57 0.01 -9.64
N THR A 33 0.30 1.03 -9.75
CA THR A 33 1.69 0.94 -9.31
C THR A 33 1.86 1.36 -7.85
N LEU A 34 1.14 2.40 -7.44
CA LEU A 34 1.24 3.00 -6.11
C LEU A 34 0.62 2.15 -5.02
N VAL A 35 -0.54 1.54 -5.26
CA VAL A 35 -1.26 0.77 -4.24
C VAL A 35 -0.42 -0.42 -3.75
N PRO A 36 0.17 -1.26 -4.62
CA PRO A 36 1.06 -2.33 -4.15
C PRO A 36 2.31 -1.78 -3.43
N ALA A 37 2.87 -0.66 -3.89
CA ALA A 37 4.02 -0.03 -3.24
C ALA A 37 3.69 0.51 -1.84
N LEU A 38 2.51 1.10 -1.66
CA LEU A 38 2.00 1.56 -0.37
C LEU A 38 1.77 0.38 0.58
N VAL A 39 1.07 -0.67 0.14
CA VAL A 39 0.83 -1.88 0.93
C VAL A 39 2.16 -2.54 1.32
N GLY A 40 3.11 -2.62 0.39
CA GLY A 40 4.46 -3.14 0.65
C GLY A 40 5.26 -2.26 1.62
N GLY A 41 5.14 -0.93 1.53
CA GLY A 41 5.75 0.02 2.46
C GLY A 41 5.21 -0.15 3.89
N VAL A 42 3.89 -0.25 4.04
CA VAL A 42 3.23 -0.53 5.33
C VAL A 42 3.72 -1.87 5.87
N GLN A 43 3.74 -2.91 5.03
CA GLN A 43 4.18 -4.24 5.43
C GLN A 43 5.65 -4.28 5.87
N HIS A 44 6.51 -3.53 5.18
CA HIS A 44 7.92 -3.42 5.54
C HIS A 44 8.08 -2.68 6.87
N ASN A 45 7.34 -1.59 7.08
CA ASN A 45 7.38 -0.80 8.30
C ASN A 45 6.88 -1.60 9.52
N VAL A 46 5.78 -2.36 9.38
CA VAL A 46 5.24 -3.22 10.45
C VAL A 46 6.21 -4.33 10.84
N GLN A 47 6.97 -4.88 9.88
CA GLN A 47 7.93 -5.96 10.12
C GLN A 47 9.33 -5.46 10.50
N ALA A 48 9.59 -4.16 10.37
CA ALA A 48 10.89 -3.58 10.68
C ALA A 48 11.06 -3.50 12.21
N ASP A 49 11.91 -4.36 12.78
CA ASP A 49 12.20 -4.38 14.23
C ASP A 49 12.76 -3.04 14.78
N ASN A 50 13.25 -2.17 13.90
CA ASN A 50 13.85 -0.88 14.22
C ASN A 50 12.91 0.32 14.07
N ILE A 51 11.67 0.12 13.61
CA ILE A 51 10.66 1.19 13.48
C ILE A 51 9.57 0.93 14.51
N ASP A 52 9.15 1.98 15.23
CA ASP A 52 8.01 1.89 16.14
C ASP A 52 6.71 1.75 15.34
N SER A 53 6.39 0.51 14.99
CA SER A 53 5.21 0.12 14.23
C SER A 53 3.91 0.42 14.97
N SER A 54 3.94 0.60 16.30
CA SER A 54 2.75 0.90 17.13
C SER A 54 2.00 2.14 16.66
N ASN A 55 2.73 3.18 16.22
CA ASN A 55 2.14 4.40 15.69
C ASN A 55 1.44 4.17 14.35
N LEU A 56 2.02 3.32 13.51
CA LEU A 56 1.48 2.96 12.22
C LEU A 56 0.27 2.01 12.35
N GLU A 57 0.32 1.04 13.27
CA GLU A 57 -0.84 0.21 13.62
C GLU A 57 -1.99 1.06 14.17
N SER A 58 -1.67 2.05 15.01
CA SER A 58 -2.66 3.01 15.52
C SER A 58 -3.25 3.87 14.41
N ALA A 59 -2.42 4.36 13.48
CA ALA A 59 -2.87 5.14 12.33
C ALA A 59 -3.77 4.30 11.41
N VAL A 60 -3.39 3.05 11.13
CA VAL A 60 -4.21 2.11 10.36
C VAL A 60 -5.56 1.87 11.05
N THR A 61 -5.56 1.63 12.36
CA THR A 61 -6.78 1.37 13.13
C THR A 61 -7.69 2.61 13.16
N ALA A 62 -7.12 3.79 13.41
CA ALA A 62 -7.84 5.05 13.40
C ALA A 62 -8.47 5.33 12.03
N GLN A 63 -7.70 5.09 10.95
CA GLN A 63 -8.18 5.32 9.60
C GLN A 63 -9.23 4.29 9.16
N GLY A 64 -9.11 3.03 9.61
CA GLY A 64 -10.15 2.02 9.42
C GLY A 64 -11.47 2.37 10.11
N ALA A 65 -11.41 3.11 11.21
CA ALA A 65 -12.57 3.57 11.98
C ALA A 65 -13.11 4.94 11.54
N SER A 66 -12.40 5.68 10.66
CA SER A 66 -12.78 7.05 10.27
C SER A 66 -14.06 7.10 9.42
N GLY A 67 -14.49 5.96 8.87
CA GLY A 67 -15.63 5.90 7.97
C GLY A 67 -15.31 6.43 6.57
N LEU A 68 -14.04 6.70 6.23
CA LEU A 68 -13.64 7.19 4.90
C LEU A 68 -14.10 6.29 3.74
N LEU A 69 -14.26 4.99 4.02
CA LEU A 69 -14.76 4.00 3.07
C LEU A 69 -16.27 3.73 3.18
N ASP A 70 -16.96 4.36 4.14
CA ASP A 70 -18.38 4.17 4.39
C ASP A 70 -19.21 5.10 3.50
N GLY A 71 -19.96 4.53 2.56
CA GLY A 71 -20.71 5.31 1.57
C GLY A 71 -19.90 5.80 0.35
N GLY A 72 -18.63 5.39 0.23
CA GLY A 72 -17.75 5.73 -0.89
C GLY A 72 -16.75 6.84 -0.56
N VAL A 73 -15.51 6.67 -1.01
CA VAL A 73 -14.42 7.63 -0.75
C VAL A 73 -14.73 8.95 -1.42
N LYS A 74 -14.70 10.04 -0.65
CA LYS A 74 -14.72 11.40 -1.19
C LYS A 74 -13.34 11.99 -1.13
N VAL A 75 -12.82 12.38 -2.29
CA VAL A 75 -11.47 12.95 -2.41
C VAL A 75 -11.34 14.28 -1.67
N ASP A 76 -12.45 14.96 -1.39
CA ASP A 76 -12.50 16.20 -0.63
C ASP A 76 -12.44 15.99 0.90
N ASP A 77 -12.83 14.81 1.38
CA ASP A 77 -12.73 14.45 2.80
C ASP A 77 -11.30 14.00 3.17
N VAL A 78 -10.42 13.87 2.17
CA VAL A 78 -9.02 13.50 2.35
C VAL A 78 -8.17 14.75 2.59
N ASP A 79 -7.64 14.88 3.81
CA ASP A 79 -6.64 15.89 4.12
C ASP A 79 -5.28 15.49 3.53
N GLN A 80 -4.80 16.27 2.56
CA GLN A 80 -3.51 16.02 1.91
C GLN A 80 -2.32 16.15 2.88
N LYS A 81 -2.39 17.04 3.87
CA LYS A 81 -1.31 17.20 4.85
C LYS A 81 -1.23 15.99 5.76
N GLU A 82 -2.37 15.47 6.19
CA GLU A 82 -2.44 14.24 6.96
C GLU A 82 -1.93 13.07 6.11
N GLY A 83 -2.32 13.01 4.83
CA GLY A 83 -1.80 12.05 3.86
C GLY A 83 -0.28 12.09 3.72
N ASP A 84 0.33 13.28 3.62
CA ASP A 84 1.79 13.43 3.56
C ASP A 84 2.48 12.92 4.84
N GLN A 85 1.88 13.19 6.00
CA GLN A 85 2.39 12.66 7.28
C GLN A 85 2.29 11.14 7.33
N MET A 86 1.21 10.56 6.82
CA MET A 86 1.06 9.11 6.73
C MET A 86 2.09 8.49 5.77
N VAL A 87 2.37 9.12 4.63
CA VAL A 87 3.43 8.69 3.71
C VAL A 87 4.78 8.66 4.44
N ALA A 88 5.11 9.74 5.15
CA ALA A 88 6.33 9.79 5.95
C ALA A 88 6.37 8.67 7.00
N HIS A 89 5.26 8.37 7.69
CA HIS A 89 5.22 7.25 8.64
C HIS A 89 5.45 5.90 7.95
N ILE A 90 4.77 5.64 6.82
CA ILE A 90 4.87 4.37 6.09
C ILE A 90 6.29 4.14 5.58
N PHE A 91 6.92 5.16 5.00
CA PHE A 91 8.23 5.05 4.38
C PHE A 91 9.37 5.49 5.29
N GLY A 92 9.19 5.45 6.62
CA GLY A 92 10.29 5.65 7.58
C GLY A 92 10.92 7.04 7.57
N GLY A 93 10.09 8.08 7.40
CA GLY A 93 10.46 9.48 7.37
C GLY A 93 10.58 10.08 5.96
N ASN A 94 10.33 9.31 4.90
CA ASN A 94 10.38 9.82 3.54
C ASN A 94 9.08 10.55 3.16
N ASP A 95 9.16 11.83 2.80
CA ASP A 95 8.01 12.60 2.33
C ASP A 95 7.50 12.11 0.96
N SER A 96 6.25 12.46 0.61
CA SER A 96 5.64 12.16 -0.70
C SER A 96 6.50 12.53 -1.90
N GLY A 97 7.31 13.59 -1.82
CA GLY A 97 8.24 13.95 -2.89
C GLY A 97 9.40 12.96 -3.07
N GLN A 98 9.95 12.43 -1.97
CA GLN A 98 11.06 11.47 -1.99
C GLN A 98 10.57 10.10 -2.47
N VAL A 99 9.41 9.67 -1.96
CA VAL A 99 8.74 8.44 -2.40
C VAL A 99 8.35 8.53 -3.87
N ALA A 100 7.79 9.65 -4.31
CA ALA A 100 7.47 9.87 -5.72
C ALA A 100 8.71 9.85 -6.61
N SER A 101 9.83 10.42 -6.16
CA SER A 101 11.08 10.41 -6.92
C SER A 101 11.64 8.99 -7.06
N ALA A 102 11.57 8.19 -6.00
CA ALA A 102 11.99 6.80 -6.01
C ALA A 102 11.13 5.95 -6.98
N LEU A 103 9.81 6.16 -6.97
CA LEU A 103 8.86 5.45 -7.85
C LEU A 103 8.91 5.95 -9.31
N ALA A 104 9.17 7.23 -9.54
CA ALA A 104 9.39 7.76 -10.88
C ALA A 104 10.60 7.11 -11.55
N GLY A 105 11.64 6.81 -10.76
CA GLY A 105 12.84 6.07 -11.21
C GLY A 105 12.56 4.64 -11.69
N THR A 106 11.43 4.04 -11.32
CA THR A 106 11.04 2.69 -11.74
C THR A 106 10.17 2.67 -13.00
N GLY A 107 9.94 3.82 -13.65
CA GLY A 107 9.11 3.94 -14.85
C GLY A 107 7.60 4.00 -14.59
N ALA A 108 7.18 4.28 -13.35
CA ALA A 108 5.79 4.27 -12.89
C ALA A 108 4.90 5.43 -13.39
N GLY A 109 5.35 6.25 -14.34
CA GLY A 109 4.65 7.47 -14.77
C GLY A 109 5.04 8.69 -13.92
N GLY A 110 4.66 9.89 -14.40
CA GLY A 110 5.23 11.17 -13.99
C GLY A 110 5.31 11.37 -12.48
N GLY A 111 6.52 11.70 -11.99
CA GLY A 111 6.77 11.92 -10.56
C GLY A 111 5.88 13.01 -9.94
N ASP A 112 5.43 13.99 -10.72
CA ASP A 112 4.48 15.01 -10.27
C ASP A 112 3.08 14.45 -10.03
N LEU A 113 2.62 13.53 -10.88
CA LEU A 113 1.33 12.87 -10.71
C LEU A 113 1.38 11.97 -9.47
N ILE A 114 2.43 11.16 -9.35
CA ILE A 114 2.66 10.30 -8.17
C ILE A 114 2.72 11.12 -6.89
N LYS A 115 3.46 12.23 -6.88
CA LYS A 115 3.59 13.11 -5.71
C LYS A 115 2.25 13.69 -5.26
N LYS A 116 1.33 13.96 -6.19
CA LYS A 116 -0.03 14.44 -5.86
C LYS A 116 -0.97 13.31 -5.47
N LEU A 117 -0.80 12.12 -6.04
CA LEU A 117 -1.62 10.94 -5.74
C LEU A 117 -1.27 10.34 -4.37
N LEU A 118 0.00 10.33 -3.98
CA LEU A 118 0.45 9.73 -2.72
C LEU A 118 -0.35 10.20 -1.48
N PRO A 119 -0.47 11.51 -1.19
CA PRO A 119 -1.21 11.96 -0.02
C PRO A 119 -2.72 11.71 -0.12
N ILE A 120 -3.27 11.51 -1.33
CA ILE A 120 -4.69 11.18 -1.52
C ILE A 120 -4.93 9.68 -1.33
N LEU A 121 -4.07 8.84 -1.92
CA LEU A 121 -4.20 7.39 -1.88
C LEU A 121 -3.85 6.81 -0.52
N THR A 122 -2.89 7.40 0.18
CA THR A 122 -2.38 6.84 1.44
C THR A 122 -3.48 6.68 2.50
N PRO A 123 -4.30 7.70 2.80
CA PRO A 123 -5.47 7.56 3.68
C PRO A 123 -6.45 6.47 3.23
N ILE A 124 -6.71 6.34 1.93
CA ILE A 124 -7.65 5.35 1.38
C ILE A 124 -7.13 3.92 1.59
N VAL A 125 -5.85 3.69 1.28
CA VAL A 125 -5.19 2.39 1.44
C VAL A 125 -5.13 2.01 2.92
N LEU A 126 -4.77 2.95 3.80
CA LEU A 126 -4.75 2.72 5.26
C LEU A 126 -6.16 2.46 5.81
N ALA A 127 -7.18 3.19 5.34
CA ALA A 127 -8.57 2.95 5.72
C ALA A 127 -9.00 1.51 5.37
N TYR A 128 -8.62 1.04 4.18
CA TYR A 128 -8.96 -0.31 3.73
C TYR A 128 -8.27 -1.38 4.55
N ILE A 129 -6.96 -1.24 4.76
CA ILE A 129 -6.19 -2.15 5.60
C ILE A 129 -6.77 -2.16 7.03
N GLY A 130 -7.06 -0.98 7.58
CA GLY A 130 -7.65 -0.82 8.90
C GLY A 130 -9.03 -1.43 9.02
N LYS A 131 -9.86 -1.29 7.99
CA LYS A 131 -11.18 -1.93 7.91
C LYS A 131 -11.05 -3.45 7.85
N GLN A 132 -10.12 -4.00 7.05
CA GLN A 132 -9.85 -5.44 7.02
C GLN A 132 -9.30 -5.95 8.36
N PHE A 133 -8.43 -5.17 9.01
CA PHE A 133 -7.91 -5.46 10.35
C PHE A 133 -9.00 -5.47 11.40
N ALA A 134 -9.85 -4.45 11.43
CA ALA A 134 -11.00 -4.39 12.31
C ALA A 134 -12.02 -5.51 12.02
N GLN A 135 -12.28 -5.85 10.76
CA GLN A 135 -13.18 -6.94 10.40
C GLN A 135 -12.64 -8.32 10.81
N LYS A 136 -11.31 -8.52 10.73
CA LYS A 136 -10.65 -9.77 11.13
C LYS A 136 -10.47 -9.90 12.65
N ASN A 137 -10.36 -8.76 13.35
CA ASN A 137 -10.25 -8.69 14.81
C ASN A 137 -11.58 -8.39 15.51
N ALA A 138 -12.66 -8.17 14.75
CA ALA A 138 -13.99 -8.02 15.33
C ALA A 138 -14.31 -9.32 16.08
N PRO A 139 -14.88 -9.23 17.30
CA PRO A 139 -15.30 -10.41 18.04
C PRO A 139 -16.44 -11.09 17.27
N ALA A 140 -16.08 -12.02 16.39
CA ALA A 140 -17.04 -12.96 15.83
C ALA A 140 -17.48 -13.92 16.95
N GLU A 141 -18.77 -14.17 17.00
CA GLU A 141 -19.43 -15.21 17.82
C GLU A 141 -18.66 -16.55 17.82
N PRO A 142 -18.89 -17.43 18.83
CA PRO A 142 -18.03 -18.57 19.10
C PRO A 142 -18.15 -19.66 18.03
N ALA A 143 -17.38 -19.54 16.95
CA ALA A 143 -17.07 -20.63 16.05
C ALA A 143 -15.71 -20.40 15.40
N ALA A 144 -14.78 -21.28 15.76
CA ALA A 144 -13.42 -21.42 15.24
C ALA A 144 -12.45 -20.27 15.56
N GLN A 145 -11.62 -20.57 16.55
CA GLN A 145 -10.32 -19.99 16.89
C GLN A 145 -9.48 -19.67 15.63
N ALA A 146 -9.70 -18.51 15.03
CA ALA A 146 -8.76 -17.90 14.11
C ALA A 146 -7.75 -17.12 14.96
N SER A 147 -6.56 -17.69 15.07
CA SER A 147 -5.38 -17.05 15.67
C SER A 147 -5.31 -15.59 15.21
N GLY A 148 -5.27 -14.66 16.16
CA GLY A 148 -5.22 -13.22 15.90
C GLY A 148 -4.13 -12.93 14.87
N GLY A 149 -4.55 -12.57 13.67
CA GLY A 149 -3.65 -12.30 12.55
C GLY A 149 -3.17 -10.86 12.68
N GLY A 150 -1.86 -10.68 12.83
CA GLY A 150 -1.27 -9.35 12.92
C GLY A 150 -1.50 -8.55 11.64
N LEU A 151 -1.19 -7.26 11.69
CA LEU A 151 -1.26 -6.38 10.53
C LEU A 151 -0.44 -6.95 9.34
N GLY A 152 0.71 -7.56 9.63
CA GLY A 152 1.54 -8.27 8.66
C GLY A 152 0.82 -9.41 7.92
N ASP A 153 -0.04 -10.17 8.59
CA ASP A 153 -0.79 -11.28 7.97
C ASP A 153 -1.87 -10.76 7.02
N ILE A 154 -2.50 -9.64 7.36
CA ILE A 154 -3.51 -9.00 6.51
C ILE A 154 -2.86 -8.41 5.28
N LEU A 155 -1.75 -7.71 5.45
CA LEU A 155 -0.98 -7.16 4.34
C LEU A 155 -0.44 -8.27 3.43
N GLY A 156 0.06 -9.35 4.03
CA GLY A 156 0.46 -10.57 3.32
C GLY A 156 -0.70 -11.23 2.58
N SER A 157 -1.93 -11.21 3.13
CA SER A 157 -3.11 -11.73 2.44
C SER A 157 -3.59 -10.83 1.30
N ILE A 158 -3.52 -9.50 1.44
CA ILE A 158 -3.88 -8.55 0.39
C ILE A 158 -2.89 -8.65 -0.78
N LEU A 159 -1.59 -8.68 -0.48
CA LEU A 159 -0.54 -8.80 -1.49
C LEU A 159 -0.47 -10.21 -2.10
N GLY A 160 -0.68 -11.24 -1.27
CA GLY A 160 -0.69 -12.65 -1.66
C GLY A 160 -1.97 -13.07 -2.38
N GLY A 161 -3.11 -12.41 -2.13
CA GLY A 161 -4.39 -12.64 -2.81
C GLY A 161 -4.31 -12.34 -4.30
N ALA A 162 -3.49 -11.36 -4.69
CA ALA A 162 -3.16 -11.11 -6.10
C ALA A 162 -2.39 -12.26 -6.78
N ASN A 163 -1.76 -13.15 -6.00
CA ASN A 163 -1.11 -14.37 -6.47
C ASN A 163 -1.96 -15.63 -6.27
N ALA A 164 -2.96 -15.62 -5.38
CA ALA A 164 -3.72 -16.81 -4.99
C ALA A 164 -4.98 -17.07 -5.86
N GLY A 165 -5.38 -16.13 -6.71
CA GLY A 165 -6.47 -16.31 -7.67
C GLY A 165 -6.15 -17.18 -8.89
N GLY A 166 -4.92 -17.71 -9.01
CA GLY A 166 -4.47 -18.51 -10.15
C GLY A 166 -3.94 -19.87 -9.72
N GLY A 167 -4.82 -20.85 -9.55
CA GLY A 167 -4.42 -22.25 -9.54
C GLY A 167 -3.80 -22.62 -10.89
N GLY A 168 -2.49 -22.91 -10.89
CA GLY A 168 -1.80 -23.59 -11.98
C GLY A 168 -1.24 -22.67 -13.08
N GLY A 169 0.07 -22.75 -13.27
CA GLY A 169 0.71 -22.23 -14.48
C GLY A 169 1.76 -21.17 -14.20
N ALA A 170 3.01 -21.62 -14.11
CA ALA A 170 4.13 -20.80 -14.52
C ALA A 170 3.89 -20.28 -15.95
N ALA A 171 4.24 -19.00 -16.16
CA ALA A 171 4.26 -18.23 -17.41
C ALA A 171 3.18 -17.13 -17.51
N ASN A 172 3.65 -15.88 -17.51
CA ASN A 172 2.98 -14.66 -17.99
C ASN A 172 2.34 -13.70 -16.96
N ASN A 173 2.88 -13.58 -15.75
CA ASN A 173 2.70 -12.32 -14.99
C ASN A 173 4.06 -11.61 -14.78
N PRO A 174 4.43 -10.62 -15.64
CA PRO A 174 5.71 -9.92 -15.52
C PRO A 174 5.84 -9.19 -14.18
N LEU A 175 4.74 -8.70 -13.62
CA LEU A 175 4.69 -8.12 -12.28
C LEU A 175 4.90 -9.17 -11.18
N GLY A 176 4.34 -10.38 -11.34
CA GLY A 176 4.55 -11.49 -10.41
C GLY A 176 5.99 -12.01 -10.41
N SER A 177 6.68 -11.99 -11.55
CA SER A 177 8.12 -12.29 -11.62
C SER A 177 8.99 -11.19 -11.01
N ILE A 178 8.62 -9.91 -11.16
CA ILE A 178 9.37 -8.79 -10.57
C ILE A 178 9.18 -8.76 -9.04
N LEU A 179 7.95 -8.91 -8.55
CA LEU A 179 7.66 -8.99 -7.12
C LEU A 179 8.16 -10.30 -6.50
N GLY A 180 8.08 -11.43 -7.21
CA GLY A 180 8.62 -12.70 -6.75
C GLY A 180 10.14 -12.69 -6.62
N SER A 181 10.84 -11.95 -7.49
CA SER A 181 12.30 -11.79 -7.43
C SER A 181 12.75 -10.81 -6.33
N VAL A 182 11.92 -9.80 -6.03
CA VAL A 182 12.19 -8.80 -4.98
C VAL A 182 11.84 -9.30 -3.57
N LEU A 183 10.75 -10.07 -3.42
CA LEU A 183 10.22 -10.49 -2.12
C LEU A 183 10.60 -11.94 -1.77
N GLY A 184 10.84 -12.79 -2.76
CA GLY A 184 11.22 -14.19 -2.58
C GLY A 184 12.73 -14.37 -2.43
N GLY A 185 13.24 -14.18 -1.21
CA GLY A 185 14.64 -14.45 -0.87
C GLY A 185 15.05 -15.88 -1.25
N GLY A 186 15.89 -16.00 -2.27
CA GLY A 186 16.34 -17.29 -2.79
C GLY A 186 17.44 -17.19 -3.84
N GLY A 187 18.56 -16.55 -3.49
CA GLY A 187 19.86 -16.78 -4.12
C GLY A 187 20.13 -16.08 -5.47
N GLY A 188 21.04 -15.10 -5.42
CA GLY A 188 21.91 -14.77 -6.55
C GLY A 188 21.38 -13.75 -7.56
N GLN A 189 21.97 -12.55 -7.48
CA GLN A 189 22.18 -11.60 -8.59
C GLN A 189 21.03 -10.62 -8.91
N GLY A 190 21.09 -9.45 -8.28
CA GLY A 190 20.59 -8.19 -8.86
C GLY A 190 19.28 -7.62 -8.30
N ASN A 191 19.18 -7.40 -6.99
CA ASN A 191 18.03 -6.73 -6.37
C ASN A 191 18.21 -5.20 -6.33
N ALA A 192 18.21 -4.55 -7.50
CA ALA A 192 18.38 -3.09 -7.58
C ALA A 192 17.30 -2.32 -6.76
N ILE A 193 16.05 -2.81 -6.75
CA ILE A 193 14.95 -2.15 -6.04
C ILE A 193 15.03 -2.38 -4.53
N GLY A 194 15.43 -3.58 -4.09
CA GLY A 194 15.68 -3.88 -2.68
C GLY A 194 16.92 -3.18 -2.13
N GLU A 195 17.94 -2.94 -2.96
CA GLU A 195 19.12 -2.14 -2.62
C GLU A 195 18.81 -0.63 -2.59
N ILE A 196 17.92 -0.14 -3.45
CA ILE A 196 17.46 1.26 -3.42
C ILE A 196 16.56 1.50 -2.21
N LEU A 197 15.62 0.61 -1.90
CA LEU A 197 14.76 0.70 -0.72
C LEU A 197 15.56 0.47 0.57
N GLY A 198 16.46 -0.52 0.58
CA GLY A 198 17.37 -0.77 1.71
C GLY A 198 18.41 0.31 1.90
N GLY A 199 18.88 0.96 0.83
CA GLY A 199 19.82 2.09 0.88
C GLY A 199 19.15 3.40 1.30
N LEU A 200 17.90 3.61 0.87
CA LEU A 200 17.11 4.79 1.25
C LEU A 200 16.60 4.69 2.69
N LEU A 201 16.30 3.49 3.19
CA LEU A 201 15.76 3.28 4.53
C LEU A 201 16.83 2.89 5.58
N GLY A 202 17.98 2.37 5.16
CA GLY A 202 19.10 2.04 6.03
C GLY A 202 20.15 3.15 6.17
N GLY A 203 19.97 4.28 5.47
CA GLY A 203 20.97 5.34 5.33
C GLY A 203 20.93 6.42 6.39
N LYS A 204 21.10 6.10 7.68
CA LYS A 204 21.55 7.09 8.68
C LYS A 204 22.31 6.45 9.84
N LYS A 205 23.64 6.47 9.74
CA LYS A 205 24.53 6.62 10.89
C LYS A 205 25.00 8.07 10.94
#